data_AF-A0A2W6ZQ46-F1
#
_entry.id   AF-A0A2W6ZQ46-F1
#
_cell.length_a   1.000
_cell.length_b   1.000
_cell.length_c   1.000
_cell.angle_alpha   90.00
_cell.angle_beta   90.00
_cell.angle_gamma   90.00
#
_symmetry.space_group_name_H-M   'P 1'
#
loop_
_entity.id
_entity.type
_entity.pdbx_description
1 polymer ?
#
loop_
_entity_poly.entity_id
_entity_poly.type
_entity_poly.pdbx_seq_one_letter_code
_entity_poly.pdbx_strand_id
1 'polypeptide(L)'
;QQRAKWYPTQPNAVPIPYNPLHIESPPPVPLPEKLWGDSWGFTALSAYDFEQTLPYEPIPLRYLPPNLMPSRLGLASTTPIPGVVVDAGRQTMALAQWIQANNPAWLSYVRGEPDGLILDAGLCDRWVFTTFIDPDVAAAGQRFEQRKRESQGLHFLLVRPDDSGMTSTGLWLLQQPQV
;
A
#
# COMPACT_ATOMS: atom_id res chain seq x y z
N GLN A 1 -5.65 16.91 31.11
CA GLN A 1 -4.18 16.91 30.94
C GLN A 1 -3.39 16.79 32.26
N GLN A 2 -3.86 17.29 33.41
CA GLN A 2 -3.10 17.20 34.69
C GLN A 2 -2.96 15.78 35.28
N ARG A 3 -3.93 14.88 35.06
CA ARG A 3 -3.86 13.49 35.54
C ARG A 3 -2.74 12.65 34.89
N ALA A 4 -2.45 12.90 33.60
CA ALA A 4 -1.42 12.15 32.87
C ALA A 4 0.00 12.42 33.38
N LYS A 5 0.24 13.60 33.98
CA LYS A 5 1.53 13.96 34.60
C LYS A 5 1.71 13.41 36.02
N TRP A 6 0.62 12.97 36.68
CA TRP A 6 0.62 12.54 38.08
C TRP A 6 0.79 11.02 38.25
N TYR A 7 0.38 10.21 37.27
CA TYR A 7 0.49 8.76 37.33
C TYR A 7 1.94 8.22 37.43
N PRO A 8 2.95 8.81 36.74
CA PRO A 8 4.33 8.33 36.82
C PRO A 8 5.00 8.52 38.19
N THR A 9 4.43 9.35 39.07
CA THR A 9 5.01 9.64 40.39
C THR A 9 4.49 8.71 41.50
N GLN A 10 3.66 7.73 41.16
CA GLN A 10 3.11 6.77 42.12
C GLN A 10 4.07 5.59 42.36
N PRO A 11 4.23 5.11 43.61
CA PRO A 11 5.17 4.03 43.96
C PRO A 11 4.96 2.70 43.20
N ASN A 12 3.73 2.46 42.73
CA ASN A 12 3.33 1.26 42.00
C ASN A 12 3.00 1.54 40.52
N ALA A 13 3.50 2.66 39.97
CA ALA A 13 3.27 3.01 38.58
C ALA A 13 3.97 1.98 37.68
N VAL A 14 3.17 1.19 36.96
CA VAL A 14 3.68 0.40 35.83
C VAL A 14 4.00 1.42 34.73
N PRO A 15 5.24 1.51 34.23
CA PRO A 15 5.55 2.36 33.09
C PRO A 15 4.88 1.76 31.85
N ILE A 16 3.60 2.07 31.64
CA ILE A 16 2.95 1.87 30.37
C ILE A 16 3.45 3.03 29.51
N PRO A 17 4.20 2.80 28.41
CA PRO A 17 4.52 3.87 27.48
C PRO A 17 3.21 4.43 26.94
N TYR A 18 2.76 5.56 27.51
CA TYR A 18 1.54 6.23 27.10
C TYR A 18 1.79 6.82 25.71
N ASN A 19 1.35 6.10 24.68
CA ASN A 19 1.30 6.61 23.32
C ASN A 19 -0.14 7.03 23.01
N PRO A 20 -0.53 8.29 23.27
CA PRO A 20 -1.90 8.78 23.03
C PRO A 20 -2.31 8.76 21.55
N LEU A 21 -1.35 8.53 20.64
CA LEU A 21 -1.58 8.40 19.20
C LEU A 21 -1.66 6.93 18.75
N HIS A 22 -1.54 5.97 19.66
CA HIS A 22 -1.67 4.56 19.34
C HIS A 22 -3.15 4.22 19.09
N ILE A 23 -3.49 4.01 17.83
CA ILE A 23 -4.80 3.51 17.40
C ILE A 23 -4.64 2.00 17.26
N GLU A 24 -5.47 1.22 17.95
CA GLU A 24 -5.51 -0.23 17.73
C GLU A 24 -6.06 -0.53 16.34
N SER A 25 -5.30 -1.28 15.55
CA SER A 25 -5.75 -1.70 14.23
C SER A 25 -6.55 -3.01 14.33
N PRO A 26 -7.81 -3.06 13.88
CA PRO A 26 -8.58 -4.29 13.83
C PRO A 26 -7.91 -5.35 12.92
N PRO A 27 -8.32 -6.63 13.04
CA PRO A 27 -7.94 -7.66 12.10
C PRO A 27 -8.35 -7.25 10.68
N PRO A 28 -7.54 -7.58 9.66
CA PRO A 28 -7.88 -7.26 8.28
C PRO A 28 -9.12 -8.05 7.85
N VAL A 29 -10.03 -7.39 7.13
CA VAL A 29 -11.26 -8.00 6.60
C VAL A 29 -11.14 -8.28 5.10
N PRO A 30 -11.76 -9.33 4.54
CA PRO A 30 -11.64 -9.61 3.11
C PRO A 30 -12.24 -8.48 2.26
N LEU A 31 -11.62 -8.21 1.11
CA LEU A 31 -12.19 -7.32 0.11
C LEU A 31 -13.54 -7.89 -0.39
N PRO A 32 -14.60 -7.08 -0.55
CA PRO A 32 -15.87 -7.54 -1.12
C PRO A 32 -15.68 -8.26 -2.47
N GLU A 33 -16.28 -9.44 -2.62
CA GLU A 33 -16.11 -10.30 -3.82
C GLU A 33 -16.41 -9.58 -5.14
N LYS A 34 -17.39 -8.69 -5.14
CA LYS A 34 -17.75 -7.87 -6.31
C LYS A 34 -16.63 -6.95 -6.82
N LEU A 35 -15.59 -6.74 -6.02
CA LEU A 35 -14.44 -5.89 -6.33
C LEU A 35 -13.19 -6.70 -6.66
N TRP A 36 -13.26 -8.03 -6.62
CA TRP A 36 -12.11 -8.87 -6.99
C TRP A 36 -11.76 -8.64 -8.44
N GLY A 37 -10.46 -8.47 -8.71
CA GLY A 37 -9.94 -8.46 -10.07
C GLY A 37 -9.84 -9.86 -10.65
N ASP A 38 -9.64 -9.92 -11.96
CA ASP A 38 -9.41 -11.18 -12.68
C ASP A 38 -8.01 -11.74 -12.37
N SER A 39 -7.01 -10.86 -12.25
CA SER A 39 -5.66 -11.23 -11.83
C SER A 39 -4.94 -10.06 -11.17
N TRP A 40 -3.81 -10.36 -10.51
CA TRP A 40 -2.96 -9.35 -9.90
C TRP A 40 -1.51 -9.85 -9.85
N GLY A 41 -0.57 -8.93 -9.64
CA GLY A 41 0.83 -9.30 -9.49
C GLY A 41 1.72 -8.19 -8.94
N PHE A 42 2.90 -8.58 -8.48
CA PHE A 42 3.95 -7.66 -8.06
C PHE A 42 4.79 -7.22 -9.27
N THR A 43 5.11 -5.93 -9.33
CA THR A 43 5.99 -5.34 -10.33
C THR A 43 7.01 -4.40 -9.67
N ALA A 44 7.96 -3.89 -10.44
CA ALA A 44 8.77 -2.76 -10.04
C ALA A 44 9.19 -1.95 -11.26
N LEU A 45 9.21 -0.64 -11.11
CA LEU A 45 9.76 0.30 -12.09
C LEU A 45 10.94 1.02 -11.47
N SER A 46 11.93 1.43 -12.26
CA SER A 46 12.94 2.34 -11.73
C SER A 46 12.28 3.67 -11.32
N ALA A 47 12.86 4.39 -10.36
CA ALA A 47 12.39 5.71 -9.96
C ALA A 47 12.27 6.67 -11.16
N TYR A 48 13.22 6.59 -12.09
CA TYR A 48 13.17 7.32 -13.35
C TYR A 48 11.99 6.89 -14.23
N ASP A 49 11.85 5.59 -14.52
CA ASP A 49 10.77 5.12 -15.39
C ASP A 49 9.41 5.44 -14.80
N PHE A 50 9.23 5.28 -13.49
CA PHE A 50 8.00 5.67 -12.80
C PHE A 50 7.67 7.15 -13.06
N GLU A 51 8.60 8.07 -12.80
CA GLU A 51 8.35 9.51 -12.96
C GLU A 51 8.12 9.93 -14.41
N GLN A 52 8.73 9.23 -15.38
CA GLN A 52 8.63 9.56 -16.80
C GLN A 52 7.43 8.93 -17.51
N THR A 53 6.76 7.94 -16.91
CA THR A 53 5.69 7.19 -17.56
C THR A 53 4.33 7.38 -16.87
N LEU A 54 4.15 6.78 -15.70
CA LEU A 54 2.84 6.66 -15.05
C LEU A 54 2.13 7.99 -14.75
N PRO A 55 2.81 9.08 -14.30
CA PRO A 55 2.17 10.37 -14.07
C PRO A 55 1.56 11.02 -15.32
N TYR A 56 2.07 10.68 -16.51
CA TYR A 56 1.64 11.26 -17.78
C TYR A 56 0.60 10.39 -18.52
N GLU A 57 0.33 9.18 -18.04
CA GLU A 57 -0.75 8.36 -18.58
C GLU A 57 -2.13 9.01 -18.28
N PRO A 58 -3.11 8.86 -19.19
CA PRO A 58 -4.46 9.36 -19.00
C PRO A 58 -5.26 8.48 -18.02
N ILE A 59 -4.85 8.48 -16.75
CA ILE A 59 -5.45 7.68 -15.67
C ILE A 59 -6.51 8.54 -14.95
N PRO A 60 -7.79 8.16 -14.98
CA PRO A 60 -8.88 8.99 -14.47
C PRO A 60 -8.88 9.13 -12.95
N LEU A 61 -8.51 8.08 -12.21
CA LEU A 61 -8.42 8.11 -10.75
C LEU A 61 -6.95 8.00 -10.35
N ARG A 62 -6.40 9.09 -9.81
CA ARG A 62 -5.00 9.12 -9.39
C ARG A 62 -4.77 9.86 -8.09
N TYR A 63 -3.88 9.31 -7.28
CA TYR A 63 -3.33 9.95 -6.09
C TYR A 63 -1.81 9.95 -6.20
N LEU A 64 -1.26 11.10 -6.56
CA LEU A 64 0.17 11.30 -6.80
C LEU A 64 0.65 12.56 -6.05
N PRO A 65 0.79 12.50 -4.72
CA PRO A 65 1.24 13.67 -3.95
C PRO A 65 2.62 14.13 -4.43
N PRO A 66 2.80 15.42 -4.79
CA PRO A 66 4.06 15.89 -5.34
C PRO A 66 5.26 15.64 -4.40
N ASN A 67 5.04 15.67 -3.09
CA ASN A 67 6.07 15.41 -2.07
C ASN A 67 6.51 13.94 -1.99
N LEU A 68 5.74 13.00 -2.57
CA LEU A 68 6.10 11.59 -2.62
C LEU A 68 6.80 11.20 -3.93
N MET A 69 6.98 12.12 -4.87
CA MET A 69 7.69 11.83 -6.12
C MET A 69 9.12 11.34 -5.83
N PRO A 70 9.60 10.27 -6.49
CA PRO A 70 10.93 9.71 -6.23
C PRO A 70 12.07 10.73 -6.15
N SER A 71 12.10 11.69 -7.07
CA SER A 71 13.08 12.79 -7.11
C SER A 71 12.98 13.74 -5.91
N ARG A 72 11.78 13.95 -5.36
CA ARG A 72 11.54 14.78 -4.17
C ARG A 72 11.95 14.09 -2.87
N LEU A 73 11.91 12.76 -2.86
CA LEU A 73 12.43 11.94 -1.77
C LEU A 73 13.96 11.73 -1.84
N GLY A 74 14.60 12.18 -2.93
CA GLY A 74 16.04 12.00 -3.13
C GLY A 74 16.43 10.57 -3.48
N LEU A 75 15.50 9.78 -4.05
CA LEU A 75 15.81 8.43 -4.53
C LEU A 75 16.68 8.50 -5.79
N ALA A 76 17.62 7.56 -5.91
CA ALA A 76 18.41 7.44 -7.12
C ALA A 76 17.52 7.00 -8.29
N SER A 77 17.80 7.47 -9.51
CA SER A 77 17.03 7.16 -10.73
C SER A 77 16.85 5.65 -10.98
N THR A 78 17.81 4.83 -10.54
CA THR A 78 17.81 3.37 -10.69
C THR A 78 17.14 2.64 -9.53
N THR A 79 16.75 3.33 -8.45
CA THR A 79 16.09 2.71 -7.31
C THR A 79 14.78 2.08 -7.76
N PRO A 80 14.55 0.77 -7.51
CA PRO A 80 13.32 0.12 -7.89
C PRO A 80 12.17 0.57 -6.96
N ILE A 81 11.15 1.19 -7.53
CA ILE A 81 9.88 1.46 -6.88
C ILE A 81 8.99 0.24 -7.08
N PRO A 82 8.73 -0.55 -6.02
CA PRO A 82 7.86 -1.71 -6.15
C PRO A 82 6.41 -1.27 -6.32
N GLY A 83 5.62 -2.11 -6.99
CA GLY A 83 4.20 -1.86 -7.16
C GLY A 83 3.38 -3.14 -7.21
N VAL A 84 2.08 -2.97 -7.06
CA VAL A 84 1.07 -4.01 -7.26
C VAL A 84 0.19 -3.59 -8.43
N VAL A 85 0.01 -4.50 -9.39
CA VAL A 85 -0.88 -4.30 -10.53
C VAL A 85 -2.07 -5.22 -10.36
N VAL A 86 -3.27 -4.69 -10.63
CA VAL A 86 -4.52 -5.43 -10.56
C VAL A 86 -5.23 -5.28 -11.90
N ASP A 87 -5.45 -6.42 -12.55
CA ASP A 87 -6.20 -6.55 -13.77
C ASP A 87 -7.63 -6.92 -13.39
N ALA A 88 -8.51 -5.93 -13.39
CA ALA A 88 -9.84 -6.06 -12.80
C ALA A 88 -10.97 -6.17 -13.82
N GLY A 89 -10.65 -6.31 -15.11
CA GLY A 89 -11.59 -6.54 -16.19
C GLY A 89 -12.76 -5.56 -16.13
N ARG A 90 -13.97 -6.12 -16.01
CA ARG A 90 -15.22 -5.34 -15.90
C ARG A 90 -15.37 -4.58 -14.59
N GLN A 91 -14.71 -5.03 -13.51
CA GLN A 91 -14.78 -4.41 -12.18
C GLN A 91 -13.77 -3.28 -11.98
N THR A 92 -12.90 -3.02 -12.95
CA THR A 92 -11.81 -2.02 -12.87
C THR A 92 -12.25 -0.67 -12.33
N MET A 93 -13.32 -0.09 -12.88
CA MET A 93 -13.80 1.22 -12.41
C MET A 93 -14.38 1.14 -10.98
N ALA A 94 -15.14 0.07 -10.68
CA ALA A 94 -15.74 -0.11 -9.36
C ALA A 94 -14.67 -0.31 -8.27
N LEU A 95 -13.64 -1.13 -8.57
CA LEU A 95 -12.49 -1.34 -7.69
C LEU A 95 -11.73 -0.02 -7.48
N ALA A 96 -11.42 0.71 -8.55
CA ALA A 96 -10.67 1.95 -8.44
C ALA A 96 -11.42 3.03 -7.64
N GLN A 97 -12.73 3.17 -7.85
CA GLN A 97 -13.57 4.08 -7.06
C GLN A 97 -13.62 3.66 -5.59
N TRP A 98 -13.74 2.36 -5.32
CA TRP A 98 -13.74 1.85 -3.95
C TRP A 98 -12.42 2.11 -3.25
N ILE A 99 -11.27 1.85 -3.90
CA ILE A 99 -9.95 2.16 -3.33
C ILE A 99 -9.88 3.65 -3.02
N GLN A 100 -10.21 4.52 -3.99
CA GLN A 100 -10.17 5.98 -3.81
C GLN A 100 -11.05 6.46 -2.64
N ALA A 101 -12.26 5.91 -2.49
CA ALA A 101 -13.19 6.29 -1.43
C ALA A 101 -12.71 5.88 -0.03
N ASN A 102 -11.87 4.85 0.05
CA ASN A 102 -11.35 4.31 1.30
C ASN A 102 -10.00 4.89 1.72
N ASN A 103 -9.43 5.83 0.95
CA ASN A 103 -8.17 6.54 1.26
C ASN A 103 -7.00 5.58 1.55
N PRO A 104 -6.45 4.91 0.51
CA PRO A 104 -5.40 3.90 0.69
C PRO A 104 -4.16 4.54 1.32
N ALA A 105 -3.58 3.88 2.31
CA ALA A 105 -2.39 4.35 3.01
C ALA A 105 -1.13 3.63 2.52
N TRP A 106 -1.10 2.29 2.58
CA TRP A 106 -0.01 1.47 2.04
C TRP A 106 -0.44 0.01 1.83
N LEU A 107 0.36 -0.72 1.07
CA LEU A 107 0.26 -2.17 0.88
C LEU A 107 1.37 -2.89 1.65
N SER A 108 1.01 -3.98 2.31
CA SER A 108 1.93 -4.82 3.09
C SER A 108 1.75 -6.29 2.75
N TYR A 109 2.85 -6.95 2.40
CA TYR A 109 2.91 -8.41 2.36
C TYR A 109 3.02 -8.95 3.79
N VAL A 110 2.12 -9.87 4.12
CA VAL A 110 2.09 -10.57 5.40
C VAL A 110 2.26 -12.05 5.13
N ARG A 111 3.31 -12.61 5.75
CA ARG A 111 3.55 -14.05 5.70
C ARG A 111 2.54 -14.79 6.57
N GLY A 112 1.95 -15.86 6.06
CA GLY A 112 0.93 -16.63 6.76
C GLY A 112 0.65 -17.99 6.10
N GLU A 113 -0.41 -18.64 6.56
CA GLU A 113 -0.96 -19.86 5.97
C GLU A 113 -2.45 -19.64 5.70
N PRO A 114 -2.85 -19.03 4.57
CA PRO A 114 -2.04 -18.60 3.42
C PRO A 114 -1.32 -17.24 3.60
N ASP A 115 -0.35 -16.95 2.73
CA ASP A 115 0.25 -15.62 2.62
C ASP A 115 -0.79 -14.61 2.12
N GLY A 116 -0.60 -13.32 2.45
CA GLY A 116 -1.56 -12.28 2.10
C GLY A 116 -0.94 -10.94 1.74
N LEU A 117 -1.66 -10.18 0.95
CA LEU A 117 -1.41 -8.76 0.71
C LEU A 117 -2.51 -7.96 1.41
N ILE A 118 -2.11 -7.05 2.29
CA ILE A 118 -3.01 -6.19 3.05
C ILE A 118 -2.94 -4.78 2.51
N LEU A 119 -4.10 -4.16 2.31
CA LEU A 119 -4.25 -2.73 2.08
C LEU A 119 -4.65 -2.08 3.41
N ASP A 120 -3.74 -1.32 3.99
CA ASP A 120 -4.04 -0.41 5.11
C ASP A 120 -4.56 0.91 4.55
N ALA A 121 -5.54 1.50 5.21
CA ALA A 121 -6.18 2.73 4.77
C ALA A 121 -6.88 3.51 5.90
N GLY A 122 -7.20 4.76 5.60
CA GLY A 122 -7.82 5.64 6.59
C GLY A 122 -6.97 5.75 7.86
N LEU A 123 -7.60 5.54 9.02
CA LEU A 123 -6.92 5.55 10.31
C LEU A 123 -6.52 4.15 10.80
N CYS A 124 -7.32 3.14 10.50
CA CYS A 124 -7.16 1.79 11.01
C CYS A 124 -7.82 0.72 10.14
N ASP A 125 -8.37 1.08 8.98
CA ASP A 125 -9.06 0.12 8.14
C ASP A 125 -8.04 -0.76 7.41
N ARG A 126 -8.30 -2.06 7.40
CA ARG A 126 -7.37 -3.05 6.86
C ARG A 126 -8.15 -4.05 6.04
N TRP A 127 -7.75 -4.20 4.78
CA TRP A 127 -8.37 -5.18 3.88
C TRP A 127 -7.36 -6.21 3.42
N VAL A 128 -7.76 -7.48 3.48
CA VAL A 128 -7.06 -8.54 2.77
C VAL A 128 -7.39 -8.36 1.29
N PHE A 129 -6.44 -7.81 0.55
CA PHE A 129 -6.58 -7.55 -0.88
C PHE A 129 -6.58 -8.86 -1.67
N THR A 130 -5.74 -9.81 -1.25
CA THR A 130 -5.65 -11.16 -1.82
C THR A 130 -4.84 -12.07 -0.90
N THR A 131 -5.06 -13.38 -1.03
CA THR A 131 -4.30 -14.43 -0.36
C THR A 131 -3.78 -15.44 -1.37
N PHE A 132 -2.60 -16.01 -1.12
CA PHE A 132 -1.97 -16.94 -2.04
C PHE A 132 -1.10 -17.96 -1.28
N ILE A 133 -0.90 -19.12 -1.92
CA ILE A 133 -0.05 -20.22 -1.40
C ILE A 133 1.12 -20.53 -2.34
N ASP A 134 1.17 -19.86 -3.49
CA ASP A 134 2.18 -20.08 -4.51
C ASP A 134 3.55 -19.57 -4.00
N PRO A 135 4.59 -20.44 -3.95
CA PRO A 135 5.90 -20.07 -3.45
C PRO A 135 6.61 -19.00 -4.30
N ASP A 136 6.34 -18.94 -5.60
CA ASP A 136 6.91 -17.92 -6.49
C ASP A 136 6.28 -16.55 -6.22
N VAL A 137 4.97 -16.52 -5.94
CA VAL A 137 4.25 -15.32 -5.52
C VAL A 137 4.73 -14.88 -4.13
N ALA A 138 4.97 -15.81 -3.20
CA ALA A 138 5.56 -15.53 -1.89
C ALA A 138 6.97 -14.91 -2.02
N ALA A 139 7.82 -15.46 -2.89
CA ALA A 139 9.13 -14.90 -3.16
C ALA A 139 9.03 -13.50 -3.79
N ALA A 140 8.04 -13.25 -4.65
CA ALA A 140 7.76 -11.93 -5.21
C ALA A 140 7.30 -10.93 -4.13
N GLY A 141 6.45 -11.34 -3.19
CA GLY A 141 6.03 -10.53 -2.05
C GLY A 141 7.20 -10.15 -1.13
N GLN A 142 8.13 -11.08 -0.89
CA GLN A 142 9.35 -10.78 -0.14
C GLN A 142 10.24 -9.76 -0.87
N ARG A 143 10.39 -9.89 -2.20
CA ARG A 143 11.10 -8.90 -3.02
C ARG A 143 10.41 -7.54 -3.03
N PHE A 144 9.07 -7.52 -3.04
CA PHE A 144 8.28 -6.30 -2.91
C PHE A 144 8.61 -5.57 -1.60
N GLU A 145 8.59 -6.28 -0.46
CA GLU A 145 8.92 -5.68 0.85
C GLU A 145 10.38 -5.23 0.95
N GLN A 146 11.31 -5.97 0.35
CA GLN A 146 12.71 -5.56 0.28
C GLN A 146 12.86 -4.24 -0.49
N ARG A 147 12.34 -4.17 -1.70
CA ARG A 147 12.40 -2.96 -2.54
C ARG A 147 11.68 -1.80 -1.87
N LYS A 148 10.58 -2.07 -1.16
CA LYS A 148 9.81 -1.06 -0.44
C LYS A 148 10.67 -0.41 0.66
N ARG A 149 11.54 -1.17 1.34
CA ARG A 149 12.51 -0.58 2.28
C ARG A 149 13.59 0.22 1.56
N GLU A 150 14.12 -0.29 0.46
CA GLU A 150 15.14 0.40 -0.36
C GLU A 150 14.62 1.72 -0.97
N SER A 151 13.33 1.82 -1.23
CA SER A 151 12.64 3.02 -1.71
C SER A 151 12.04 3.89 -0.59
N GLN A 152 12.50 3.76 0.65
CA GLN A 152 12.03 4.54 1.81
C GLN A 152 10.51 4.42 2.08
N GLY A 153 9.96 3.23 1.86
CA GLY A 153 8.54 2.93 2.00
C GLY A 153 7.69 3.24 0.76
N LEU A 154 8.27 3.87 -0.26
CA LEU A 154 7.56 4.29 -1.47
C LEU A 154 7.20 3.09 -2.34
N HIS A 155 5.94 3.01 -2.73
CA HIS A 155 5.43 1.98 -3.64
C HIS A 155 4.18 2.48 -4.34
N PHE A 156 3.69 1.75 -5.34
CA PHE A 156 2.48 2.12 -6.06
C PHE A 156 1.46 0.99 -6.21
N LEU A 157 0.20 1.38 -6.38
CA LEU A 157 -0.90 0.50 -6.76
C LEU A 157 -1.44 0.96 -8.11
N LEU A 158 -1.50 0.05 -9.07
CA LEU A 158 -2.04 0.28 -10.41
C LEU A 158 -3.25 -0.62 -10.63
N VAL A 159 -4.36 -0.06 -11.07
CA VAL A 159 -5.59 -0.78 -11.41
C VAL A 159 -5.92 -0.52 -12.88
N ARG A 160 -6.00 -1.59 -13.67
CA ARG A 160 -6.25 -1.52 -15.11
C ARG A 160 -7.26 -2.59 -15.56
N PRO A 161 -7.88 -2.44 -16.75
CA PRO A 161 -8.79 -3.45 -17.30
C PRO A 161 -8.11 -4.80 -17.49
N ASP A 162 -6.96 -4.79 -18.15
CA ASP A 162 -6.17 -5.97 -18.51
C ASP A 162 -4.76 -5.53 -18.95
N ASP A 163 -3.96 -6.47 -19.45
CA ASP A 163 -2.62 -6.23 -19.99
C ASP A 163 -2.62 -5.84 -21.49
N SER A 164 -3.78 -5.62 -22.11
CA SER A 164 -3.90 -5.36 -23.56
C SER A 164 -3.37 -3.99 -24.01
N GLY A 165 -2.89 -3.17 -23.07
CA GLY A 165 -2.48 -1.79 -23.32
C GLY A 165 -3.63 -0.78 -23.29
N MET A 166 -4.83 -1.20 -22.87
CA MET A 166 -5.90 -0.27 -22.50
C MET A 166 -5.44 0.66 -21.36
N THR A 167 -5.93 1.90 -21.39
CA THR A 167 -5.56 2.92 -20.40
C THR A 167 -5.89 2.46 -18.99
N SER A 168 -4.89 2.52 -18.10
CA SER A 168 -5.05 2.27 -16.67
C SER A 168 -6.14 3.16 -16.09
N THR A 169 -6.90 2.65 -15.11
CA THR A 169 -8.03 3.37 -14.50
C THR A 169 -7.68 4.00 -13.16
N GLY A 170 -6.79 3.36 -12.39
CA GLY A 170 -6.41 3.78 -11.05
C GLY A 170 -4.91 3.78 -10.84
N LEU A 171 -4.36 4.83 -10.21
CA LEU A 171 -2.97 4.90 -9.80
C LEU A 171 -2.82 5.58 -8.43
N TRP A 172 -2.21 4.92 -7.46
CA TRP A 172 -1.90 5.50 -6.16
C TRP A 172 -0.42 5.36 -5.86
N LEU A 173 0.25 6.47 -5.56
CA LEU A 173 1.60 6.50 -5.01
C LEU A 173 1.50 6.61 -3.49
N LEU A 174 2.01 5.60 -2.80
CA LEU A 174 1.83 5.36 -1.38
C LEU A 174 3.18 5.28 -0.69
N GLN A 175 3.23 5.64 0.59
CA GLN A 175 4.44 5.53 1.38
C GLN A 175 4.12 4.96 2.76
N GLN A 176 4.71 3.81 3.08
CA GLN A 176 4.66 3.29 4.44
C GLN A 176 5.73 3.98 5.29
N PRO A 177 5.35 4.59 6.44
CA PRO A 177 6.32 5.12 7.39
C PRO A 177 7.31 4.03 7.81
N GLN A 178 8.61 4.35 7.76
CA GLN A 178 9.64 3.46 8.29
C GLN A 178 9.61 3.58 9.82
N VAL A 179 9.47 2.45 10.51
CA VAL A 179 9.48 2.35 11.98
C VAL A 179 10.90 2.05 12.45
#